data_AF-A0A7J8VN26-F1
#
_entry.id   AF-A0A7J8VN26-F1
#
_cell.length_a   1.000
_cell.length_b   1.000
_cell.length_c   1.000
_cell.angle_alpha   90.00
_cell.angle_beta   90.00
_cell.angle_gamma   90.00
#
_symmetry.space_group_name_H-M   'P 1'
#
loop_
_entity.id
_entity.type
_entity.pdbx_description
1 polymer ?
#
loop_
_entity_poly.entity_id
_entity_poly.type
_entity_poly.pdbx_seq_one_letter_code
_entity_poly.pdbx_strand_id
1 'polypeptide(L)' 'MVFLMETKMDKQRMEKVRRSCGFTNGIDIEVEGSRGGLCLTWKGDTAISLQSFSRNLIDVIVK' A
#
# COMPACT_ATOMS: atom_id res chain seq x y z
N MET A 1 -5.38 -9.02 -4.09
CA MET A 1 -4.91 -8.06 -3.07
C MET A 1 -3.59 -8.55 -2.51
N VAL A 2 -2.64 -7.67 -2.24
CA VAL A 2 -1.34 -7.98 -1.62
C VAL A 2 -1.05 -6.93 -0.56
N PHE A 3 -0.57 -7.37 0.60
CA PHE A 3 -0.11 -6.51 1.68
C PHE A 3 1.38 -6.76 1.93
N LEU A 4 2.16 -5.67 2.00
CA LEU A 4 3.59 -5.67 2.23
C LEU A 4 3.91 -4.79 3.45
N MET A 5 4.86 -5.25 4.24
CA MET A 5 5.40 -4.53 5.40
C MET A 5 6.92 -4.36 5.23
N GLU A 6 7.48 -3.35 5.88
CA GLU A 6 8.92 -3.02 5.80
C GLU A 6 9.37 -2.81 4.34
N THR A 7 8.57 -2.07 3.56
CA THR A 7 8.89 -1.82 2.14
C THR A 7 10.17 -1.04 1.98
N LYS A 8 10.54 -0.20 2.96
CA LYS A 8 11.74 0.65 2.93
C LYS A 8 11.84 1.48 1.64
N MET A 9 10.69 1.87 1.09
CA MET A 9 10.57 2.63 -0.16
C MET A 9 9.70 3.86 0.02
N ASP A 10 10.11 4.97 -0.61
CA ASP A 10 9.27 6.15 -0.74
C ASP A 10 8.02 5.86 -1.59
N LYS A 11 7.02 6.74 -1.44
CA LYS A 11 5.73 6.56 -2.09
C LYS A 11 5.83 6.48 -3.62
N GLN A 12 6.71 7.27 -4.24
CA GLN A 12 6.82 7.32 -5.71
C GLN A 12 7.43 6.04 -6.28
N ARG A 13 8.46 5.51 -5.63
CA ARG A 13 9.07 4.24 -6.02
C ARG A 13 8.09 3.09 -5.83
N MET A 14 7.34 3.09 -4.72
CA MET A 14 6.38 2.03 -4.43
C MET A 14 5.22 2.02 -5.43
N GLU A 15 4.72 3.20 -5.81
CA GLU A 15 3.72 3.33 -6.87
C GLU A 15 4.21 2.78 -8.21
N LYS A 16 5.46 3.07 -8.61
CA LYS A 16 6.04 2.53 -9.86
C LYS A 16 6.11 1.01 -9.84
N VAL A 17 6.59 0.41 -8.75
CA VAL A 17 6.66 -1.05 -8.60
C VAL A 17 5.26 -1.66 -8.68
N ARG A 18 4.31 -1.11 -7.92
CA ARG A 18 2.92 -1.57 -7.90
C ARG A 18 2.27 -1.55 -9.29
N ARG A 19 2.44 -0.44 -10.02
CA ARG A 19 1.97 -0.31 -11.41
C ARG A 19 2.64 -1.31 -12.35
N SER A 20 3.96 -1.52 -12.23
CA SER A 20 4.69 -2.50 -13.06
C SER A 20 4.23 -3.94 -12.83
N CYS A 21 3.74 -4.24 -11.62
CA CYS A 21 3.14 -5.52 -11.26
C CYS A 21 1.65 -5.65 -11.66
N GLY A 22 1.09 -4.67 -12.37
CA GLY A 22 -0.31 -4.70 -12.82
C GLY A 22 -1.33 -4.40 -11.73
N PHE A 23 -0.91 -3.84 -10.59
CA PHE A 23 -1.84 -3.38 -9.57
C PHE A 23 -2.14 -1.88 -9.74
N THR A 24 -3.37 -1.56 -10.13
CA THR A 24 -3.80 -0.20 -10.41
C THR A 24 -4.09 0.60 -9.14
N ASN A 25 -4.54 -0.07 -8.07
CA ASN A 25 -4.95 0.57 -6.83
C ASN A 25 -4.00 0.23 -5.66
N GLY A 26 -3.89 1.15 -4.70
CA GLY A 26 -3.13 0.90 -3.50
C GLY A 26 -3.11 2.06 -2.50
N ILE A 27 -2.75 1.72 -1.27
CA ILE A 27 -2.46 2.64 -0.18
C ILE A 27 -1.01 2.39 0.22
N ASP A 28 -0.19 3.43 0.08
CA ASP A 28 1.24 3.40 0.31
C ASP A 28 1.56 4.32 1.49
N ILE A 29 2.09 3.76 2.58
CA ILE A 29 2.64 4.51 3.71
C ILE A 29 4.15 4.56 3.54
N GLU A 30 4.68 5.77 3.48
CA GLU A 30 6.10 6.04 3.28
C GLU A 30 6.94 5.65 4.50
N VAL A 31 8.22 5.39 4.26
CA VAL A 31 9.21 5.09 5.30
C VAL A 31 9.45 6.28 6.21
N GLU A 32 9.94 6.00 7.42
CA GLU A 32 10.53 7.01 8.28
C GLU A 32 12.02 6.72 8.47
N GLY A 33 12.87 7.54 7.85
CA GLY A 33 14.30 7.27 7.77
C GLY A 33 14.59 5.96 7.03
N SER A 34 15.09 4.95 7.74
CA SER A 34 15.45 3.64 7.18
C SER A 34 14.48 2.50 7.57
N ARG A 35 13.36 2.83 8.24
CA ARG A 35 12.47 1.84 8.87
C ARG A 35 11.03 1.96 8.35
N GLY A 36 10.33 0.84 8.39
CA GLY A 36 8.90 0.78 8.11
C GLY A 36 8.57 0.90 6.63
N GLY A 37 7.42 1.51 6.37
CA GLY A 37 6.78 1.50 5.08
C GLY A 37 5.79 0.34 4.96
N LEU A 38 4.57 0.67 4.56
CA LEU A 38 3.50 -0.29 4.32
C LEU A 38 2.94 -0.07 2.92
N CYS A 39 2.52 -1.16 2.28
CA CYS A 39 1.82 -1.09 1.00
C CYS A 39 0.67 -2.10 1.01
N LEU A 40 -0.56 -1.61 0.84
CA LEU A 40 -1.71 -2.44 0.51
C LEU A 40 -2.08 -2.17 -0.94
N THR A 41 -2.15 -3.21 -1.76
CA THR A 41 -2.44 -3.06 -3.19
C THR A 41 -3.44 -4.08 -3.72
N TRP A 42 -4.22 -3.68 -4.72
CA TRP A 42 -5.24 -4.52 -5.35
C TRP A 42 -5.48 -4.14 -6.82
N LYS A 43 -6.11 -5.07 -7.53
CA LYS A 43 -6.57 -4.88 -8.91
C LYS A 43 -7.95 -4.20 -8.90
N GLY A 44 -8.34 -3.60 -10.02
CA GLY A 44 -9.55 -2.77 -10.12
C GLY A 44 -10.88 -3.46 -9.81
N ASP A 45 -10.90 -4.80 -9.82
CA ASP A 45 -12.06 -5.64 -9.52
C ASP A 45 -12.38 -5.74 -8.02
N THR A 46 -11.43 -5.45 -7.14
CA THR A 46 -11.61 -5.56 -5.69
C THR A 46 -12.14 -4.26 -5.11
N ALA A 47 -13.34 -4.29 -4.52
CA ALA A 47 -13.94 -3.16 -3.82
C ALA A 47 -13.37 -3.05 -2.39
N ILE A 48 -12.57 -2.00 -2.15
CA ILE A 48 -11.95 -1.73 -0.85
C ILE A 48 -12.34 -0.34 -0.37
N SER A 49 -12.76 -0.24 0.90
CA SER A 49 -13.02 1.02 1.60
C SER A 49 -11.95 1.23 2.67
N LEU A 50 -11.24 2.36 2.60
CA LEU A 50 -10.30 2.78 3.64
C LEU A 50 -11.05 3.35 4.84
N GLN A 51 -10.88 2.74 6.00
CA GLN A 51 -11.48 3.20 7.25
C GLN A 51 -10.55 4.17 7.99
N SER A 52 -9.28 3.77 8.16
CA SER A 52 -8.25 4.61 8.77
C SER A 52 -6.86 4.11 8.41
N PHE A 53 -5.84 4.94 8.63
CA PHE A 53 -4.45 4.51 8.56
C PHE A 53 -3.58 5.28 9.55
N SER A 54 -2.49 4.66 9.98
CA SER A 54 -1.40 5.28 10.74
C SER A 54 -0.07 4.81 10.17
N ARG A 55 1.07 5.23 10.73
CA ARG A 55 2.38 4.78 10.25
C ARG A 55 2.54 3.24 10.20
N ASN A 56 1.87 2.54 11.10
CA ASN A 56 2.01 1.09 11.28
C ASN A 56 0.68 0.34 11.08
N LEU A 57 -0.36 1.00 10.56
CA LEU A 57 -1.69 0.40 10.40
C LEU A 57 -2.32 0.86 9.09
N ILE A 58 -2.90 -0.09 8.37
CA ILE A 58 -3.86 0.16 7.30
C ILE A 58 -5.13 -0.60 7.69
N ASP A 59 -6.23 0.13 7.90
CA ASP A 59 -7.53 -0.44 8.26
C ASP A 59 -8.50 -0.27 7.10
N VAL A 60 -9.00 -1.39 6.57
CA VAL A 60 -9.84 -1.43 5.38
C VAL A 60 -10.97 -2.45 5.51
N ILE A 61 -12.08 -2.17 4.83
CA ILE A 61 -13.18 -3.11 4.61
C ILE A 61 -13.12 -3.57 3.16
N VAL A 62 -13.10 -4.90 2.96
CA VAL A 62 -13.24 -5.54 1.64
C VAL A 62 -14.70 -5.96 1.48
N LYS A 63 -15.30 -5.62 0.34
CA LYS A 63 -16.69 -5.97 0.00
C LYS A 63 -16.75 -7.12 -0.99
#